data_AF-A0A7L4FTY7-F1
#
_entry.id   AF-A0A7L4FTY7-F1
#
_cell.length_a   1.000
_cell.length_b   1.000
_cell.length_c   1.000
_cell.angle_alpha   90.00
_cell.angle_beta   90.00
_cell.angle_gamma   90.00
#
_symmetry.space_group_name_H-M   'P 1'
#
loop_
_entity.id
_entity.type
_entity.pdbx_description
1 polymer ?
#
loop_
_entity_poly.entity_id
_entity_poly.type
_entity_poly.pdbx_seq_one_letter_code
_entity_poly.pdbx_strand_id
1 'polypeptide(L)'
;QEAKCAYIIIIMAVYWCTEVIPLAVTSLMPVVFFPLLGVRSSKSVCLQYLNDTTMLFFGGLIVAISVEQWNLHKRIALRVLLILGVKPALLMLGFMIVTAFLSMWISNTATTAMMVPIVQAVLEQMDNTEHDVTVMEQAAGQTNTVIELEEKNASDPTSVHVISNGQVPDDPRSSEEKKMRKHICKGMTLCVCYAASIGGTATLTGTGPNMVLKGQMNQLYPNNNDIVNFASWFGFAFPNMILMLVLAWFWLQCSFMGLNFKKSWGCGTERTAKEKAAYNVLKAEMKKLGPISYAESNVLLMFVLLVLLWFSRNPGFVKGWASMLFPGGEKYITDSAPAVFIALLLFILPANKPKFKGWNPSISDPEQTEEDIKKPFLSAPLLDWNMVQRKMPWSVVLLLGGGFALADASANSGLSAWLGHQMTPLGSIPPWAIATIISLTIAVFTECTSNVATATLFIPIFSTLAASVRIHPLYVMLPGTLSASFAFMLPVATPPNAIVFSYGHIRVLDMVRTGMVLNIIGVFCVTLAINTWGKLMFELDTFPTWANSTTSQ
;
A
#
# COMPACT_ATOMS: atom_id res chain seq x y z
N GLN A 1 22.00 -6.32 32.97
CA GLN A 1 21.06 -6.98 32.03
C GLN A 1 20.93 -6.18 30.74
N GLU A 2 20.86 -4.85 30.84
CA GLU A 2 20.90 -3.87 29.74
C GLU A 2 21.86 -4.24 28.59
N ALA A 3 23.16 -4.41 28.86
CA ALA A 3 24.16 -4.73 27.83
C ALA A 3 23.86 -6.03 27.05
N LYS A 4 23.30 -7.05 27.72
CA LYS A 4 22.92 -8.32 27.08
C LYS A 4 21.72 -8.14 26.15
N CYS A 5 20.75 -7.31 26.56
CA CYS A 5 19.60 -6.96 25.73
C CYS A 5 20.05 -6.13 24.51
N ALA A 6 20.88 -5.11 24.73
CA ALA A 6 21.44 -4.27 23.69
C ALA A 6 22.23 -5.07 22.65
N TYR A 7 23.05 -6.04 23.09
CA TYR A 7 23.79 -6.93 22.21
C TYR A 7 22.87 -7.68 21.23
N ILE A 8 21.78 -8.26 21.71
CA ILE A 8 20.80 -8.97 20.86
C ILE A 8 20.12 -8.00 19.90
N ILE A 9 19.70 -6.83 20.37
CA ILE A 9 19.06 -5.80 19.53
C ILE A 9 19.99 -5.34 18.42
N ILE A 10 21.27 -5.08 18.73
CA ILE A 10 22.27 -4.66 17.74
C ILE A 10 22.49 -5.75 16.69
N ILE A 11 22.59 -7.02 17.10
CA ILE A 11 22.72 -8.13 16.14
C ILE A 11 21.49 -8.23 15.24
N MET A 12 20.29 -8.17 15.82
CA MET A 12 19.05 -8.21 15.05
C MET A 12 18.94 -7.01 14.10
N ALA A 13 19.33 -5.82 14.55
CA ALA A 13 19.39 -4.62 13.73
C ALA A 13 20.32 -4.82 12.53
N VAL A 14 21.54 -5.28 12.75
CA VAL A 14 22.49 -5.58 11.68
C VAL A 14 21.93 -6.62 10.73
N TYR A 15 21.33 -7.71 11.23
CA TYR A 15 20.77 -8.78 10.40
C TYR A 15 19.54 -8.33 9.61
N TRP A 16 18.69 -7.45 10.16
CA TRP A 16 17.57 -6.86 9.43
C TRP A 16 18.02 -5.84 8.38
N CYS A 17 19.07 -5.07 8.65
CA CYS A 17 19.60 -4.10 7.68
C CYS A 17 20.37 -4.77 6.53
N THR A 18 21.12 -5.83 6.84
CA THR A 18 21.97 -6.54 5.86
C THR A 18 21.25 -7.71 5.19
N GLU A 19 20.09 -8.12 5.71
CA GLU A 19 19.30 -9.27 5.27
C GLU A 19 20.13 -10.57 5.08
N VAL A 20 21.19 -10.75 5.89
CA VAL A 20 22.06 -11.95 5.84
C VAL A 20 21.27 -13.23 6.11
N ILE A 21 20.21 -13.12 6.91
CA ILE A 21 19.26 -14.20 7.21
C ILE A 21 17.85 -13.66 6.90
N PRO A 22 16.90 -14.48 6.40
CA PRO A 22 15.53 -14.06 6.16
C PRO A 22 14.91 -13.36 7.38
N LEU A 23 14.21 -12.24 7.14
CA LEU A 23 13.67 -11.39 8.21
C LEU A 23 12.86 -12.17 9.26
N ALA A 24 12.09 -13.16 8.82
CA ALA A 24 11.30 -14.02 9.69
C ALA A 24 12.15 -14.83 10.69
N VAL A 25 13.29 -15.36 10.23
CA VAL A 25 14.19 -16.19 11.03
C VAL A 25 15.00 -15.32 12.00
N THR A 26 15.49 -14.17 11.54
CA THR A 26 16.10 -13.16 12.42
C THR A 26 15.12 -12.76 13.53
N SER A 27 13.83 -12.65 13.20
CA SER A 27 12.81 -12.28 14.17
C SER A 27 12.59 -13.33 15.25
N LEU A 28 12.97 -14.60 15.05
CA LEU A 28 12.88 -15.68 16.05
C LEU A 28 14.05 -15.70 17.05
N MET A 29 15.13 -14.95 16.79
CA MET A 29 16.30 -14.86 17.67
C MET A 29 15.97 -14.53 19.13
N PRO A 30 15.04 -13.60 19.45
CA PRO A 30 14.59 -13.33 20.82
C PRO A 30 14.19 -14.58 21.62
N VAL A 31 13.52 -15.55 20.98
CA VAL A 31 13.02 -16.77 21.65
C VAL A 31 14.17 -17.63 22.18
N VAL A 32 15.31 -17.61 21.51
CA VAL A 32 16.50 -18.38 21.88
C VAL A 32 17.42 -17.58 22.79
N PHE A 33 17.77 -16.36 22.38
CA PHE A 33 18.85 -15.62 23.01
C PHE A 33 18.43 -14.87 24.28
N PHE A 34 17.18 -14.39 24.39
CA PHE A 34 16.75 -13.73 25.63
C PHE A 34 16.72 -14.68 26.84
N PRO A 35 16.20 -15.91 26.72
CA PRO A 35 16.29 -16.87 27.82
C PRO A 35 17.72 -17.31 28.12
N LEU A 36 18.51 -17.61 27.09
CA LEU A 36 19.89 -18.08 27.24
C LEU A 36 20.79 -17.05 27.95
N LEU A 37 20.58 -15.76 27.66
CA LEU A 37 21.34 -14.68 28.28
C LEU A 37 20.74 -14.19 29.62
N GLY A 38 19.60 -14.74 30.04
CA GLY A 38 18.93 -14.38 31.30
C GLY A 38 18.29 -12.99 31.28
N VAL A 39 17.80 -12.55 30.11
CA VAL A 39 17.10 -11.27 29.93
C VAL A 39 15.60 -11.42 30.20
N ARG A 40 14.97 -12.45 29.60
CA ARG A 40 13.55 -12.78 29.78
C ARG A 40 13.31 -14.28 29.71
N SER A 41 12.27 -14.76 30.39
CA SER A 41 11.88 -16.17 30.32
C SER A 41 11.31 -16.54 28.96
N SER A 42 11.51 -17.78 28.51
CA SER A 42 10.98 -18.26 27.23
C SER A 42 9.46 -18.08 27.12
N LYS A 43 8.73 -18.36 28.21
CA LYS A 43 7.27 -18.17 28.27
C LYS A 43 6.86 -16.71 28.00
N SER A 44 7.55 -15.74 28.61
CA SER A 44 7.27 -14.31 28.42
C SER A 44 7.55 -13.87 26.99
N VAL A 45 8.64 -14.34 26.40
CA VAL A 45 9.03 -14.00 25.03
C VAL A 45 8.02 -14.57 24.02
N CYS A 46 7.63 -15.84 24.17
CA CYS A 46 6.68 -16.48 23.26
C CYS A 46 5.29 -15.81 23.26
N LEU A 47 4.83 -15.29 24.41
CA LEU A 47 3.56 -14.55 24.49
C LEU A 47 3.54 -13.29 23.62
N GLN A 48 4.70 -12.72 23.31
CA GLN A 48 4.78 -11.53 22.45
C GLN A 48 4.50 -11.83 20.96
N TYR A 49 4.61 -13.10 20.53
CA TYR A 49 4.35 -13.49 19.14
C TYR A 49 2.87 -13.58 18.81
N LEU A 50 2.04 -14.01 19.78
CA LEU A 50 0.60 -14.20 19.61
C LEU A 50 -0.18 -13.22 20.48
N ASN A 51 0.05 -11.92 20.26
CA ASN A 51 -0.68 -10.86 20.94
C ASN A 51 -1.91 -10.38 20.13
N ASP A 52 -2.71 -9.50 20.74
CA ASP A 52 -3.92 -8.93 20.14
C ASP A 52 -3.67 -8.27 18.76
N THR A 53 -2.56 -7.55 18.64
CA THR A 53 -2.21 -6.85 17.39
C THR A 53 -1.85 -7.83 16.28
N THR A 54 -1.13 -8.90 16.60
CA THR A 54 -0.85 -9.99 15.64
C THR A 54 -2.16 -10.65 15.19
N MET A 55 -3.13 -10.86 16.09
CA MET A 55 -4.44 -11.42 15.74
C MET A 55 -5.28 -10.50 14.85
N LEU A 56 -5.25 -9.19 15.11
CA LEU A 56 -5.84 -8.20 14.21
C LEU A 56 -5.25 -8.29 12.80
N PHE A 57 -3.92 -8.37 12.70
CA PHE A 57 -3.23 -8.45 11.41
C PHE A 57 -3.57 -9.75 10.68
N PHE A 58 -3.58 -10.87 11.41
CA PHE A 58 -3.95 -12.18 10.88
C PHE A 58 -5.38 -12.20 10.31
N GLY A 59 -6.36 -11.70 11.07
CA GLY A 59 -7.75 -11.59 10.61
C GLY A 59 -7.89 -10.66 9.39
N GLY A 60 -7.22 -9.51 9.40
CA GLY A 60 -7.20 -8.57 8.27
C GLY A 60 -6.63 -9.19 7.00
N LEU A 61 -5.51 -9.93 7.10
CA LEU A 61 -4.90 -10.63 5.97
C LEU A 61 -5.80 -11.73 5.41
N ILE A 62 -6.50 -12.50 6.25
CA ILE A 62 -7.46 -13.51 5.79
C ILE A 62 -8.57 -12.87 4.95
N VAL A 63 -9.12 -11.75 5.42
CA VAL A 63 -10.16 -11.02 4.69
C VAL A 63 -9.60 -10.47 3.37
N ALA A 64 -8.38 -9.91 3.37
CA ALA A 64 -7.72 -9.46 2.14
C ALA A 64 -7.51 -10.59 1.13
N ILE A 65 -7.09 -11.78 1.59
CA ILE A 65 -6.93 -12.97 0.76
C ILE A 65 -8.26 -13.40 0.11
N SER A 66 -9.38 -13.29 0.84
CA SER A 66 -10.71 -13.61 0.30
C SER A 66 -11.13 -12.63 -0.81
N VAL A 67 -10.88 -11.33 -0.63
CA VAL A 67 -11.12 -10.28 -1.63
C VAL A 67 -10.26 -10.51 -2.87
N GLU A 68 -9.04 -11.02 -2.68
CA GLU A 68 -8.13 -11.37 -3.76
C GLU A 68 -8.61 -12.60 -4.54
N GLN A 69 -8.97 -13.68 -3.84
CA GLN A 69 -9.40 -14.95 -4.43
C GLN A 69 -10.60 -14.78 -5.38
N TRP A 70 -11.55 -13.92 -5.01
CA TRP A 70 -12.76 -13.68 -5.80
C TRP A 70 -12.63 -12.53 -6.81
N ASN A 71 -11.42 -11.98 -7.03
CA ASN A 71 -11.15 -10.89 -7.97
C ASN A 71 -12.02 -9.63 -7.78
N LEU A 72 -12.62 -9.47 -6.59
CA LEU A 72 -13.51 -8.36 -6.26
C LEU A 72 -12.78 -7.01 -6.37
N HIS A 73 -11.54 -6.98 -5.87
CA HIS A 73 -10.62 -5.85 -5.98
C HIS A 73 -10.37 -5.43 -7.44
N LYS A 74 -10.12 -6.38 -8.37
CA LYS A 74 -9.94 -6.09 -9.80
C LYS A 74 -11.20 -5.48 -10.42
N ARG A 75 -12.39 -5.95 -10.02
CA ARG A 75 -13.67 -5.39 -10.49
C ARG A 75 -13.86 -3.94 -10.02
N ILE A 76 -13.61 -3.67 -8.75
CA ILE A 76 -13.71 -2.31 -8.17
C ILE A 76 -12.73 -1.38 -8.89
N ALA A 77 -11.48 -1.83 -9.09
CA ALA A 77 -10.44 -1.08 -9.77
C ALA A 77 -10.84 -0.63 -11.18
N LEU A 78 -11.27 -1.57 -12.02
CA LEU A 78 -11.63 -1.30 -13.41
C LEU A 78 -12.87 -0.39 -13.52
N ARG A 79 -13.86 -0.56 -12.62
CA ARG A 79 -15.03 0.33 -12.59
C ARG A 79 -14.63 1.78 -12.31
N VAL A 80 -13.76 2.02 -11.33
CA VAL A 80 -13.29 3.37 -11.00
C VAL A 80 -12.48 3.98 -12.15
N LEU A 81 -11.59 3.20 -12.78
CA LEU A 81 -10.81 3.66 -13.94
C LEU A 81 -11.71 4.04 -15.14
N LEU A 82 -12.79 3.28 -15.37
CA LEU A 82 -13.75 3.59 -16.43
C LEU A 82 -14.57 4.87 -16.16
N ILE A 83 -14.78 5.23 -14.89
CA ILE A 83 -15.50 6.44 -14.47
C ILE A 83 -14.61 7.69 -14.61
N LEU A 84 -13.35 7.63 -14.16
CA LEU A 84 -12.44 8.78 -14.15
C LEU A 84 -11.98 9.23 -15.55
N GLY A 85 -12.10 8.35 -16.54
CA GLY A 85 -11.79 8.63 -17.93
C GLY A 85 -10.36 8.26 -18.33
N VAL A 86 -10.04 8.51 -19.60
CA VAL A 86 -8.88 7.93 -20.31
C VAL A 86 -7.87 8.95 -20.82
N LYS A 87 -8.03 10.22 -20.42
CA LYS A 87 -7.02 11.26 -20.69
C LYS A 87 -5.75 10.96 -19.89
N PRO A 88 -4.54 11.10 -20.44
CA PRO A 88 -3.31 10.69 -19.75
C PRO A 88 -3.17 11.20 -18.30
N ALA A 89 -3.46 12.47 -18.05
CA ALA A 89 -3.38 13.07 -16.71
C ALA A 89 -4.44 12.53 -15.72
N LEU A 90 -5.70 12.39 -16.20
CA LEU A 90 -6.80 11.81 -15.43
C LEU A 90 -6.64 10.30 -15.23
N LEU A 91 -6.01 9.63 -16.20
CA LEU A 91 -5.71 8.22 -16.19
C LEU A 91 -4.60 7.93 -15.16
N MET A 92 -3.56 8.76 -15.09
CA MET A 92 -2.54 8.69 -14.04
C MET A 92 -3.17 8.91 -12.65
N LEU A 93 -4.01 9.93 -12.51
CA LEU A 93 -4.77 10.17 -11.27
C LEU A 93 -5.66 8.96 -10.92
N GLY A 94 -6.33 8.39 -11.90
CA GLY A 94 -7.17 7.21 -11.72
C GLY A 94 -6.39 5.99 -11.27
N PHE A 95 -5.23 5.73 -11.88
CA PHE A 95 -4.34 4.68 -11.41
C PHE A 95 -3.87 4.95 -9.99
N MET A 96 -3.51 6.18 -9.64
CA MET A 96 -3.09 6.51 -8.28
C MET A 96 -4.21 6.34 -7.25
N ILE A 97 -5.40 6.86 -7.51
CA ILE A 97 -6.56 6.73 -6.60
C ILE A 97 -6.92 5.27 -6.38
N VAL A 98 -7.04 4.50 -7.46
CA VAL A 98 -7.41 3.09 -7.38
C VAL A 98 -6.32 2.28 -6.66
N THR A 99 -5.06 2.50 -7.01
CA THR A 99 -3.95 1.80 -6.38
C THR A 99 -3.89 2.13 -4.89
N ALA A 100 -4.01 3.40 -4.50
CA ALA A 100 -4.01 3.80 -3.10
C ALA A 100 -5.19 3.20 -2.33
N PHE A 101 -6.40 3.24 -2.91
CA PHE A 101 -7.58 2.65 -2.30
C PHE A 101 -7.45 1.14 -2.10
N LEU A 102 -6.90 0.41 -3.06
CA LEU A 102 -6.69 -1.02 -2.91
C LEU A 102 -5.61 -1.35 -1.88
N SER A 103 -4.52 -0.59 -1.88
CA SER A 103 -3.39 -0.79 -0.98
C SER A 103 -3.72 -0.49 0.48
N MET A 104 -4.81 0.22 0.72
CA MET A 104 -5.38 0.44 2.05
C MET A 104 -5.96 -0.85 2.66
N TRP A 105 -6.34 -1.83 1.87
CA TRP A 105 -6.99 -3.05 2.37
C TRP A 105 -6.21 -4.32 2.04
N ILE A 106 -5.41 -4.26 0.99
CA ILE A 106 -4.59 -5.35 0.46
C ILE A 106 -3.12 -4.91 0.60
N SER A 107 -2.19 -5.86 0.71
CA SER A 107 -0.76 -5.54 0.77
C SER A 107 -0.28 -4.71 -0.43
N ASN A 108 0.67 -3.80 -0.19
CA ASN A 108 1.25 -2.93 -1.23
C ASN A 108 1.81 -3.75 -2.41
N THR A 109 2.45 -4.88 -2.11
CA THR A 109 3.04 -5.79 -3.09
C THR A 109 1.99 -6.40 -4.01
N ALA A 110 0.92 -6.97 -3.44
CA ALA A 110 -0.15 -7.59 -4.22
C ALA A 110 -0.90 -6.55 -5.05
N THR A 111 -1.19 -5.38 -4.47
CA THR A 111 -1.81 -4.27 -5.20
C THR A 111 -0.98 -3.82 -6.41
N THR A 112 0.33 -3.68 -6.24
CA THR A 112 1.23 -3.28 -7.35
C THR A 112 1.33 -4.39 -8.40
N ALA A 113 1.51 -5.64 -7.99
CA ALA A 113 1.58 -6.80 -8.89
C ALA A 113 0.33 -6.92 -9.78
N MET A 114 -0.84 -6.53 -9.27
CA MET A 114 -2.07 -6.51 -10.05
C MET A 114 -2.17 -5.29 -10.97
N MET A 115 -1.86 -4.10 -10.47
CA MET A 115 -2.07 -2.85 -11.21
C MET A 115 -1.05 -2.68 -12.35
N VAL A 116 0.20 -3.11 -12.17
CA VAL A 116 1.25 -2.92 -13.18
C VAL A 116 0.91 -3.57 -14.53
N PRO A 117 0.49 -4.84 -14.63
CA PRO A 117 0.04 -5.42 -15.91
C PRO A 117 -1.08 -4.63 -16.58
N ILE A 118 -2.01 -4.06 -15.82
CA ILE A 118 -3.11 -3.24 -16.36
C ILE A 118 -2.57 -1.93 -16.93
N VAL A 119 -1.66 -1.27 -16.21
CA VAL A 119 -0.99 -0.06 -16.70
C VAL A 119 -0.19 -0.36 -17.96
N GLN A 120 0.54 -1.47 -18.01
CA GLN A 120 1.31 -1.87 -19.19
C GLN A 120 0.42 -2.14 -20.40
N ALA A 121 -0.66 -2.90 -20.23
CA ALA A 121 -1.61 -3.16 -21.32
C ALA A 121 -2.22 -1.86 -21.89
N VAL A 122 -2.47 -0.88 -21.02
CA VAL A 122 -2.97 0.44 -21.45
C VAL A 122 -1.88 1.25 -22.16
N LEU A 123 -0.65 1.23 -21.67
CA LEU A 123 0.50 1.90 -22.28
C LEU A 123 0.84 1.32 -23.66
N GLU A 124 0.89 0.00 -23.80
CA GLU A 124 1.14 -0.69 -25.07
C GLU A 124 0.08 -0.37 -26.11
N GLN A 125 -1.20 -0.35 -25.71
CA GLN A 125 -2.29 0.01 -26.63
C GLN A 125 -2.19 1.47 -27.11
N MET A 126 -1.80 2.37 -26.21
CA MET A 126 -1.57 3.77 -26.55
C MET A 126 -0.41 3.93 -27.55
N ASP A 127 0.63 3.09 -27.44
CA ASP A 127 1.80 3.11 -28.35
C ASP A 127 1.45 2.51 -29.73
N ASN A 128 0.76 1.36 -29.77
CA ASN A 128 0.36 0.71 -31.02
C ASN A 128 -0.60 1.56 -31.85
N THR A 129 -1.60 2.18 -31.21
CA THR A 129 -2.55 3.08 -31.89
C THR A 129 -1.85 4.29 -32.50
N GLU A 130 -0.75 4.74 -31.90
CA GLU A 130 0.05 5.86 -32.41
C GLU A 130 0.92 5.43 -33.59
N HIS A 131 1.51 4.22 -33.54
CA HIS A 131 2.24 3.67 -34.68
C HIS A 131 1.34 3.55 -35.90
N ASP A 132 0.11 3.02 -35.74
CA ASP A 132 -0.87 2.91 -36.82
C ASP A 132 -1.24 4.29 -37.39
N VAL A 133 -1.46 5.29 -36.55
CA VAL A 133 -1.76 6.67 -37.00
C VAL A 133 -0.58 7.28 -37.76
N THR A 134 0.66 7.12 -37.26
CA THR A 134 1.86 7.64 -37.95
C THR A 134 2.09 6.97 -39.30
N VAL A 135 1.87 5.65 -39.40
CA VAL A 135 1.97 4.90 -40.67
C VAL A 135 0.88 5.34 -41.64
N MET A 136 -0.35 5.57 -41.16
CA MET A 136 -1.45 6.07 -41.97
C MET A 136 -1.22 7.52 -42.45
N GLU A 137 -0.67 8.40 -41.60
CA GLU A 137 -0.30 9.77 -42.00
C GLU A 137 0.85 9.79 -43.01
N GLN A 138 1.84 8.90 -42.85
CA GLN A 138 2.91 8.73 -43.84
C GLN A 138 2.39 8.17 -45.17
N ALA A 139 1.46 7.21 -45.14
CA ALA A 139 0.81 6.68 -46.34
C ALA A 139 -0.07 7.72 -47.04
N ALA A 140 -0.80 8.56 -46.29
CA ALA A 140 -1.60 9.64 -46.84
C ALA A 140 -0.76 10.83 -47.35
N GLY A 141 0.40 11.09 -46.73
CA GLY A 141 1.36 12.12 -47.14
C GLY A 141 2.14 11.78 -48.42
N GLN A 142 2.17 10.51 -48.83
CA GLN A 142 2.79 10.07 -50.08
C GLN A 142 1.92 10.29 -51.34
N THR A 143 0.67 10.74 -51.19
CA THR A 143 -0.25 10.94 -52.34
C THR A 143 -0.01 12.24 -53.14
N ASN A 144 0.99 13.05 -52.80
CA ASN A 144 1.34 14.28 -53.54
C ASN A 144 2.74 14.20 -54.16
N THR A 145 3.08 13.10 -54.84
CA THR A 145 4.11 13.19 -55.88
C THR A 145 3.52 13.93 -57.06
N VAL A 146 3.84 15.23 -57.14
CA VAL A 146 3.63 16.06 -58.33
C VAL A 146 4.23 15.30 -59.51
N ILE A 147 3.37 14.80 -60.40
CA ILE A 147 3.78 14.34 -61.72
C ILE A 147 4.10 15.62 -62.51
N GLU A 148 5.34 16.08 -62.44
CA GLU A 148 5.87 17.02 -63.44
C GLU A 148 6.05 16.23 -64.74
N LEU A 149 5.14 16.46 -65.69
CA LEU A 149 5.31 16.07 -67.08
C LEU A 149 6.40 16.95 -67.68
N GLU A 150 7.65 16.48 -67.69
CA GLU A 150 8.66 17.04 -68.59
C GLU A 150 8.44 16.47 -70.00
N GLU A 151 7.93 17.32 -70.90
CA GLU A 151 8.07 17.13 -72.34
C GLU A 151 9.52 17.43 -72.75
N LYS A 152 10.28 16.40 -73.14
CA LYS A 152 11.43 16.61 -74.05
C LYS A 152 11.80 15.36 -74.87
N ASN A 153 11.61 15.54 -76.18
CA ASN A 153 12.20 14.93 -77.38
C ASN A 153 13.10 13.68 -77.30
N ALA A 154 12.81 12.80 -78.26
CA ALA A 154 13.48 11.57 -78.65
C ALA A 154 15.02 11.63 -78.75
N SER A 155 15.70 10.70 -78.07
CA SER A 155 16.66 9.71 -78.64
C SER A 155 17.45 8.99 -77.53
N ASP A 156 17.01 7.80 -77.13
CA ASP A 156 17.81 6.57 -76.83
C ASP A 156 17.08 5.63 -75.84
N PRO A 157 17.10 4.30 -76.04
CA PRO A 157 16.51 3.35 -75.11
C PRO A 157 17.59 2.71 -74.23
N THR A 158 17.61 2.98 -72.92
CA THR A 158 17.86 1.98 -71.85
C THR A 158 18.07 2.61 -70.46
N SER A 159 17.65 1.85 -69.44
CA SER A 159 17.88 1.99 -68.00
C SER A 159 16.91 2.87 -67.19
N VAL A 160 15.85 2.22 -66.69
CA VAL A 160 15.11 2.66 -65.51
C VAL A 160 16.00 2.40 -64.29
N HIS A 161 16.64 3.45 -63.75
CA HIS A 161 17.26 3.38 -62.44
C HIS A 161 16.22 3.71 -61.36
N VAL A 162 15.73 2.68 -60.66
CA VAL A 162 15.01 2.86 -59.40
C VAL A 162 16.03 3.23 -58.34
N ILE A 163 16.18 4.52 -58.04
CA ILE A 163 16.93 4.98 -56.88
C ILE A 163 16.02 4.80 -55.66
N SER A 164 16.05 3.58 -55.09
CA SER A 164 15.64 3.36 -53.70
C SER A 164 16.90 3.51 -52.85
N ASN A 165 17.05 4.67 -52.20
CA ASN A 165 17.71 4.85 -50.90
C ASN A 165 17.86 6.35 -50.62
N GLY A 166 16.86 6.91 -49.96
CA GLY A 166 17.02 8.12 -49.16
C GLY A 166 16.78 7.74 -47.70
N GLN A 167 17.85 7.70 -46.89
CA GLN A 167 17.71 7.79 -45.44
C GLN A 167 16.87 9.03 -45.14
N VAL A 168 15.67 8.82 -44.63
CA VAL A 168 14.82 9.91 -44.12
C VAL A 168 15.65 10.61 -43.03
N PRO A 169 15.87 11.93 -43.10
CA PRO A 169 16.51 12.66 -42.02
C PRO A 169 15.67 12.46 -40.75
N ASP A 170 16.29 12.09 -39.63
CA ASP A 170 15.62 12.01 -38.32
C ASP A 170 14.99 13.38 -38.03
N ASP A 171 13.68 13.52 -38.26
CA ASP A 171 12.95 14.77 -38.03
C ASP A 171 13.07 15.12 -36.54
N PRO A 172 13.62 16.29 -36.16
CA PRO A 172 13.72 16.71 -34.77
C PRO A 172 12.38 16.73 -34.04
N ARG A 173 11.24 16.90 -34.74
CA ARG A 173 9.90 16.75 -34.14
C ARG A 173 9.61 15.32 -33.67
N SER A 174 10.05 14.30 -34.43
CA SER A 174 9.88 12.89 -34.06
C SER A 174 10.74 12.49 -32.84
N SER A 175 11.88 13.16 -32.63
CA SER A 175 12.77 12.92 -31.48
C SER A 175 12.18 13.48 -30.18
N GLU A 176 11.57 14.66 -30.21
CA GLU A 176 10.91 15.27 -29.04
C GLU A 176 9.62 14.53 -28.65
N GLU A 177 8.83 14.05 -29.61
CA GLU A 177 7.65 13.22 -29.33
C GLU A 177 8.01 11.86 -28.69
N LYS A 178 9.05 11.19 -29.20
CA LYS A 178 9.58 9.95 -28.60
C LYS A 178 10.05 10.16 -27.16
N LYS A 179 10.71 11.28 -26.87
CA LYS A 179 11.13 11.64 -25.49
C LYS A 179 9.93 11.89 -24.58
N MET A 180 8.96 12.68 -25.04
CA MET A 180 7.73 12.97 -24.28
C MET A 180 6.94 11.69 -23.97
N ARG A 181 6.82 10.77 -24.93
CA ARG A 181 6.20 9.45 -24.72
C ARG A 181 6.91 8.63 -23.65
N LYS A 182 8.23 8.53 -23.73
CA LYS A 182 9.04 7.80 -22.73
C LYS A 182 8.87 8.40 -21.33
N HIS A 183 8.70 9.71 -21.21
CA HIS A 183 8.40 10.37 -19.94
C HIS A 183 7.00 9.99 -19.42
N ILE A 184 5.98 9.97 -20.27
CA ILE A 184 4.62 9.54 -19.88
C ILE A 184 4.61 8.08 -19.40
N CYS A 185 5.25 7.15 -20.11
CA CYS A 185 5.31 5.74 -19.68
C CYS A 185 6.01 5.58 -18.33
N LYS A 186 7.11 6.30 -18.10
CA LYS A 186 7.80 6.31 -16.81
C LYS A 186 6.90 6.84 -15.69
N GLY A 187 6.24 7.97 -15.92
CA GLY A 187 5.33 8.59 -14.94
C GLY A 187 4.16 7.66 -14.58
N MET A 188 3.52 7.06 -15.58
CA MET A 188 2.40 6.12 -15.35
C MET A 188 2.82 4.84 -14.63
N THR A 189 4.02 4.33 -14.87
CA THR A 189 4.48 3.13 -14.17
C THR A 189 4.92 3.44 -12.73
N LEU A 190 5.62 4.57 -12.51
CA LEU A 190 6.02 5.03 -11.17
C LEU A 190 4.85 5.42 -10.28
N CYS A 191 3.77 5.97 -10.85
CA CYS A 191 2.64 6.41 -10.04
C CYS A 191 1.98 5.25 -9.28
N VAL A 192 2.04 4.01 -9.80
CA VAL A 192 1.48 2.82 -9.16
C VAL A 192 2.25 2.44 -7.90
N CYS A 193 3.58 2.26 -7.97
CA CYS A 193 4.33 1.84 -6.78
C CYS A 193 4.30 2.89 -5.67
N TYR A 194 4.33 4.17 -6.03
CA TYR A 194 4.20 5.27 -5.07
C TYR A 194 2.79 5.34 -4.48
N ALA A 195 1.74 5.23 -5.29
CA ALA A 195 0.37 5.22 -4.79
C ALA A 195 0.07 4.00 -3.90
N ALA A 196 0.65 2.83 -4.19
CA ALA A 196 0.52 1.66 -3.32
C ALA A 196 1.12 1.94 -1.94
N SER A 197 2.37 2.42 -1.90
CA SER A 197 3.04 2.75 -0.64
C SER A 197 2.33 3.85 0.15
N ILE A 198 1.84 4.90 -0.53
CA ILE A 198 1.04 5.98 0.08
C ILE A 198 -0.30 5.44 0.62
N GLY A 199 -1.02 4.65 -0.17
CA GLY A 199 -2.33 4.09 0.20
C GLY A 199 -2.27 3.16 1.40
N GLY A 200 -1.22 2.35 1.51
CA GLY A 200 -1.01 1.44 2.64
C GLY A 200 -0.91 2.15 3.99
N THR A 201 -0.60 3.45 4.02
CA THR A 201 -0.52 4.21 5.27
C THR A 201 -1.87 4.49 5.94
N ALA A 202 -2.98 4.45 5.19
CA ALA A 202 -4.25 4.99 5.65
C ALA A 202 -5.01 4.15 6.70
N THR A 203 -4.81 2.82 6.71
CA THR A 203 -5.44 1.89 7.68
C THR A 203 -4.40 1.15 8.49
N LEU A 204 -4.79 0.66 9.66
CA LEU A 204 -3.92 -0.16 10.49
C LEU A 204 -3.44 -1.42 9.74
N THR A 205 -4.32 -2.09 9.01
CA THR A 205 -4.00 -3.35 8.32
C THR A 205 -3.32 -3.16 6.96
N GLY A 206 -3.20 -1.92 6.45
CA GLY A 206 -2.65 -1.65 5.13
C GLY A 206 -1.15 -1.97 5.03
N THR A 207 -0.36 -1.61 6.04
CA THR A 207 1.10 -1.83 6.04
C THR A 207 1.62 -2.23 7.42
N GLY A 208 2.70 -3.02 7.44
CA GLY A 208 3.29 -3.57 8.66
C GLY A 208 3.71 -2.53 9.72
N PRO A 209 4.37 -1.41 9.36
CA PRO A 209 4.70 -0.34 10.31
C PRO A 209 3.51 0.14 11.17
N ASN A 210 2.31 0.23 10.58
CA ASN A 210 1.12 0.69 11.29
C ASN A 210 0.75 -0.29 12.42
N MET A 211 0.84 -1.59 12.11
CA MET A 211 0.65 -2.65 13.09
C MET A 211 1.77 -2.67 14.15
N VAL A 212 3.02 -2.40 13.76
CA VAL A 212 4.12 -2.26 14.73
C VAL A 212 3.79 -1.15 15.72
N LEU A 213 3.40 0.05 15.26
CA LEU A 213 3.06 1.15 16.16
C LEU A 213 1.93 0.78 17.11
N LYS A 214 0.84 0.20 16.61
CA LYS A 214 -0.29 -0.17 17.45
C LYS A 214 0.13 -1.18 18.55
N GLY A 215 0.84 -2.22 18.18
CA GLY A 215 1.27 -3.23 19.14
C GLY A 215 2.28 -2.70 20.15
N GLN A 216 3.26 -1.91 19.68
CA GLN A 216 4.24 -1.24 20.54
C GLN A 216 3.58 -0.24 21.50
N MET A 217 2.60 0.51 21.03
CA MET A 217 1.85 1.47 21.83
C MET A 217 1.12 0.77 22.99
N ASN A 218 0.45 -0.36 22.70
CA ASN A 218 -0.28 -1.13 23.70
C ASN A 218 0.64 -1.90 24.66
N GLN A 219 1.85 -2.25 24.21
CA GLN A 219 2.82 -2.96 25.01
C GLN A 219 3.63 -2.03 25.93
N LEU A 220 4.10 -0.90 25.40
CA LEU A 220 4.89 0.09 26.13
C LEU A 220 4.00 0.91 27.08
N TYR A 221 2.73 1.10 26.73
CA TYR A 221 1.75 1.85 27.54
C TYR A 221 0.44 1.07 27.72
N PRO A 222 0.38 0.05 28.59
CA PRO A 222 -0.81 -0.80 28.75
C PRO A 222 -2.08 -0.06 29.21
N ASN A 223 -1.91 1.09 29.88
CA ASN A 223 -3.02 1.90 30.42
C ASN A 223 -3.46 3.03 29.47
N ASN A 224 -3.11 2.95 28.19
CA ASN A 224 -3.42 3.99 27.19
C ASN A 224 -4.90 4.01 26.73
N ASN A 225 -5.75 3.09 27.23
CA ASN A 225 -7.16 2.94 26.87
C ASN A 225 -7.44 2.73 25.36
N ASP A 226 -6.55 2.03 24.65
CA ASP A 226 -6.62 1.77 23.20
C ASP A 226 -6.82 3.06 22.38
N ILE A 227 -6.05 4.10 22.74
CA ILE A 227 -6.06 5.42 22.09
C ILE A 227 -5.77 5.33 20.58
N VAL A 228 -4.99 4.34 20.15
CA VAL A 228 -4.75 4.02 18.73
C VAL A 228 -5.55 2.78 18.34
N ASN A 229 -6.82 3.00 18.08
CA ASN A 229 -7.73 2.01 17.49
C ASN A 229 -7.91 2.24 15.98
N PHE A 230 -8.69 1.37 15.32
CA PHE A 230 -8.91 1.47 13.88
C PHE A 230 -9.49 2.81 13.44
N ALA A 231 -10.49 3.32 14.16
CA ALA A 231 -11.17 4.57 13.82
C ALA A 231 -10.26 5.81 14.00
N SER A 232 -9.56 5.90 15.14
CA SER A 232 -8.60 6.97 15.42
C SER A 232 -7.41 6.95 14.47
N TRP A 233 -6.81 5.78 14.20
CA TRP A 233 -5.75 5.66 13.20
C TRP A 233 -6.21 6.17 11.83
N PHE A 234 -7.38 5.70 11.37
CA PHE A 234 -7.93 6.14 10.09
C PHE A 234 -8.18 7.65 10.10
N GLY A 235 -8.75 8.20 11.18
CA GLY A 235 -9.00 9.64 11.34
C GLY A 235 -7.72 10.48 11.20
N PHE A 236 -6.58 9.97 11.67
CA PHE A 236 -5.29 10.63 11.51
C PHE A 236 -4.67 10.42 10.12
N ALA A 237 -4.58 9.15 9.68
CA ALA A 237 -3.76 8.73 8.55
C ALA A 237 -4.46 8.87 7.20
N PHE A 238 -5.79 8.71 7.13
CA PHE A 238 -6.53 8.83 5.87
C PHE A 238 -6.48 10.25 5.27
N PRO A 239 -6.70 11.34 6.05
CA PRO A 239 -6.53 12.69 5.52
C PRO A 239 -5.09 12.96 5.06
N ASN A 240 -4.10 12.48 5.82
CA ASN A 240 -2.69 12.58 5.45
C ASN A 240 -2.40 11.86 4.12
N MET A 241 -2.95 10.66 3.94
CA MET A 241 -2.80 9.86 2.72
C MET A 241 -3.43 10.56 1.51
N ILE A 242 -4.61 11.18 1.64
CA ILE A 242 -5.22 11.99 0.57
C ILE A 242 -4.32 13.17 0.21
N LEU A 243 -3.87 13.94 1.21
CA LEU A 243 -3.00 15.09 1.00
C LEU A 243 -1.72 14.67 0.27
N MET A 244 -1.09 13.60 0.73
CA MET A 244 0.12 13.06 0.13
C MET A 244 -0.12 12.56 -1.30
N LEU A 245 -1.24 11.89 -1.56
CA LEU A 245 -1.60 11.40 -2.90
C LEU A 245 -1.81 12.55 -3.89
N VAL A 246 -2.47 13.63 -3.46
CA VAL A 246 -2.69 14.84 -4.29
C VAL A 246 -1.37 15.54 -4.60
N LEU A 247 -0.51 15.73 -3.60
CA LEU A 247 0.81 16.35 -3.82
C LEU A 247 1.74 15.47 -4.65
N ALA A 248 1.72 14.15 -4.44
CA ALA A 248 2.46 13.20 -5.26
C ALA A 248 1.96 13.20 -6.70
N TRP A 249 0.64 13.23 -6.92
CA TRP A 249 0.06 13.34 -8.25
C TRP A 249 0.49 14.63 -8.94
N PHE A 250 0.39 15.77 -8.25
CA PHE A 250 0.82 17.06 -8.79
C PHE A 250 2.31 17.05 -9.15
N TRP A 251 3.16 16.49 -8.28
CA TRP A 251 4.60 16.35 -8.54
C TRP A 251 4.89 15.48 -9.78
N LEU A 252 4.29 14.29 -9.86
CA LEU A 252 4.47 13.38 -11.00
C LEU A 252 3.93 13.99 -12.31
N GLN A 253 2.81 14.69 -12.24
CA GLN A 253 2.23 15.43 -13.37
C GLN A 253 3.20 16.49 -13.87
N CYS A 254 3.75 17.31 -12.97
CA CYS A 254 4.72 18.35 -13.33
C CYS A 254 6.02 17.74 -13.90
N SER A 255 6.52 16.67 -13.29
CA SER A 255 7.80 16.05 -13.65
C SER A 255 7.75 15.30 -14.99
N PHE A 256 6.65 14.62 -15.31
CA PHE A 256 6.59 13.73 -16.48
C PHE A 256 5.67 14.21 -17.61
N MET A 257 4.68 15.05 -17.31
CA MET A 257 3.67 15.50 -18.28
C MET A 257 3.66 17.02 -18.53
N GLY A 258 4.38 17.79 -17.71
CA GLY A 258 4.47 19.26 -17.81
C GLY A 258 3.23 20.00 -17.27
N LEU A 259 3.35 21.33 -17.15
CA LEU A 259 2.38 22.23 -16.50
C LEU A 259 1.18 22.66 -17.38
N ASN A 260 0.93 22.01 -18.51
CA ASN A 260 -0.12 22.44 -19.45
C ASN A 260 -1.53 21.96 -19.03
N PHE A 261 -2.04 22.49 -17.91
CA PHE A 261 -3.34 22.15 -17.32
C PHE A 261 -4.53 22.27 -18.29
N LYS A 262 -4.52 23.26 -19.21
CA LYS A 262 -5.59 23.42 -20.21
C LYS A 262 -5.71 22.22 -21.16
N LYS A 263 -4.61 21.59 -21.54
CA LYS A 263 -4.59 20.41 -22.44
C LYS A 263 -4.82 19.11 -21.65
N SER A 264 -4.31 19.04 -20.42
CA SER A 264 -4.49 17.89 -19.52
C SER A 264 -5.91 17.72 -18.99
N TRP A 265 -6.61 18.82 -18.70
CA TRP A 265 -7.94 18.79 -18.11
C TRP A 265 -9.07 19.09 -19.10
N GLY A 266 -8.76 19.58 -20.30
CA GLY A 266 -9.70 20.15 -21.27
C GLY A 266 -11.00 19.37 -21.37
N CYS A 267 -12.02 19.79 -20.63
CA CYS A 267 -13.32 19.17 -20.61
C CYS A 267 -14.04 19.62 -21.89
N GLY A 268 -14.44 18.69 -22.75
CA GLY A 268 -15.19 19.02 -23.99
C GLY A 268 -14.43 18.87 -25.32
N THR A 269 -13.16 18.48 -25.34
CA THR A 269 -12.51 18.01 -26.58
C THR A 269 -12.93 16.57 -26.92
N GLU A 270 -13.13 16.28 -28.21
CA GLU A 270 -13.40 14.92 -28.67
C GLU A 270 -12.34 13.93 -28.19
N ARG A 271 -12.77 12.72 -27.83
CA ARG A 271 -11.85 11.66 -27.38
C ARG A 271 -10.90 11.30 -28.52
N THR A 272 -9.62 11.58 -28.29
CA THR A 272 -8.52 11.19 -29.18
C THR A 272 -8.55 9.67 -29.46
N ALA A 273 -8.06 9.21 -30.62
CA ALA A 273 -8.02 7.77 -30.95
C ALA A 273 -7.36 6.93 -29.85
N LYS A 274 -6.29 7.45 -29.23
CA LYS A 274 -5.59 6.84 -28.09
C LYS A 274 -6.48 6.65 -26.86
N GLU A 275 -7.35 7.63 -26.56
CA GLU A 275 -8.27 7.56 -25.43
C GLU A 275 -9.33 6.47 -25.66
N LYS A 276 -9.85 6.37 -26.89
CA LYS A 276 -10.78 5.29 -27.27
C LYS A 276 -10.10 3.92 -27.14
N ALA A 277 -8.85 3.80 -27.56
CA ALA A 277 -8.08 2.56 -27.45
C ALA A 277 -7.87 2.14 -25.98
N ALA A 278 -7.38 3.06 -25.13
CA ALA A 278 -7.22 2.80 -23.69
C ALA A 278 -8.55 2.41 -23.02
N TYR A 279 -9.65 3.07 -23.38
CA TYR A 279 -10.98 2.75 -22.85
C TYR A 279 -11.43 1.34 -23.26
N ASN A 280 -11.16 0.94 -24.50
CA ASN A 280 -11.52 -0.37 -25.00
C ASN A 280 -10.76 -1.49 -24.28
N VAL A 281 -9.48 -1.28 -23.92
CA VAL A 281 -8.69 -2.23 -23.12
C VAL A 281 -9.31 -2.41 -21.73
N LEU A 282 -9.60 -1.30 -21.03
CA LEU A 282 -10.22 -1.36 -19.71
C LEU A 282 -11.60 -2.04 -19.76
N LYS A 283 -12.40 -1.75 -20.79
CA LYS A 283 -13.70 -2.38 -21.00
C LYS A 283 -13.56 -3.88 -21.33
N ALA A 284 -12.55 -4.26 -22.10
CA ALA A 284 -12.26 -5.66 -22.41
C ALA A 284 -11.85 -6.44 -21.14
N GLU A 285 -10.96 -5.88 -20.31
CA GLU A 285 -10.60 -6.45 -19.00
C GLU A 285 -11.82 -6.58 -18.08
N MET A 286 -12.72 -5.59 -18.07
CA MET A 286 -13.95 -5.68 -17.29
C MET A 286 -14.91 -6.76 -17.83
N LYS A 287 -14.97 -6.95 -19.15
CA LYS A 287 -15.78 -8.00 -19.78
C LYS A 287 -15.27 -9.39 -19.46
N LYS A 288 -13.94 -9.59 -19.33
CA LYS A 288 -13.33 -10.86 -18.92
C LYS A 288 -13.77 -11.34 -17.53
N LEU A 289 -14.14 -10.43 -16.64
CA LEU A 289 -14.61 -10.75 -15.26
C LEU A 289 -16.06 -11.24 -15.19
N GLY A 290 -16.86 -11.12 -16.26
CA GLY A 290 -18.26 -11.53 -16.25
C GLY A 290 -19.16 -10.77 -15.25
N PRO A 291 -20.42 -11.23 -15.03
CA PRO A 291 -21.33 -10.66 -14.04
C PRO A 291 -20.85 -10.91 -12.60
N ILE A 292 -21.33 -10.12 -11.63
CA ILE A 292 -20.99 -10.30 -10.21
C ILE A 292 -21.45 -11.68 -9.72
N SER A 293 -20.51 -12.47 -9.19
CA SER A 293 -20.81 -13.78 -8.64
C SER A 293 -21.44 -13.67 -7.25
N TYR A 294 -22.13 -14.72 -6.79
CA TYR A 294 -22.69 -14.76 -5.44
C TYR A 294 -21.59 -14.66 -4.38
N ALA A 295 -20.47 -15.34 -4.60
CA ALA A 295 -19.31 -15.27 -3.73
C ALA A 295 -18.70 -13.86 -3.66
N GLU A 296 -18.56 -13.17 -4.80
CA GLU A 296 -18.10 -11.76 -4.83
C GLU A 296 -19.02 -10.87 -3.98
N SER A 297 -20.35 -11.07 -4.07
CA SER A 297 -21.31 -10.32 -3.28
C SER A 297 -21.20 -10.62 -1.78
N ASN A 298 -21.01 -11.88 -1.39
CA ASN A 298 -20.84 -12.26 0.02
C ASN A 298 -19.54 -11.72 0.60
N VAL A 299 -18.43 -11.79 -0.16
CA VAL A 299 -17.15 -11.22 0.27
C VAL A 299 -17.26 -9.70 0.40
N LEU A 300 -17.93 -9.02 -0.53
CA LEU A 300 -18.20 -7.58 -0.42
C LEU A 300 -19.03 -7.26 0.83
N LEU A 301 -20.06 -8.05 1.12
CA LEU A 301 -20.87 -7.90 2.32
C LEU A 301 -20.04 -8.08 3.60
N MET A 302 -19.22 -9.13 3.68
CA MET A 302 -18.34 -9.38 4.82
C MET A 302 -17.28 -8.29 4.99
N PHE A 303 -16.73 -7.79 3.89
CA PHE A 303 -15.78 -6.69 3.90
C PHE A 303 -16.42 -5.39 4.41
N VAL A 304 -17.60 -5.02 3.91
CA VAL A 304 -18.35 -3.85 4.38
C VAL A 304 -18.73 -4.01 5.85
N LEU A 305 -19.16 -5.20 6.26
CA LEU A 305 -19.48 -5.51 7.66
C LEU A 305 -18.27 -5.34 8.57
N LEU A 306 -17.10 -5.85 8.16
CA LEU A 306 -15.85 -5.67 8.93
C LEU A 306 -15.51 -4.19 9.12
N VAL A 307 -15.55 -3.41 8.04
CA VAL A 307 -15.27 -1.97 8.08
C VAL A 307 -16.25 -1.29 9.04
N LEU A 308 -17.55 -1.56 8.92
CA LEU A 308 -18.55 -1.00 9.83
C LEU A 308 -18.28 -1.39 11.28
N LEU A 309 -17.95 -2.65 11.56
CA LEU A 309 -17.62 -3.11 12.92
C LEU A 309 -16.39 -2.39 13.48
N TRP A 310 -15.33 -2.19 12.71
CA TRP A 310 -14.14 -1.46 13.17
C TRP A 310 -14.45 0.01 13.50
N PHE A 311 -15.13 0.72 12.59
CA PHE A 311 -15.43 2.14 12.80
C PHE A 311 -16.43 2.39 13.93
N SER A 312 -17.40 1.51 14.11
CA SER A 312 -18.42 1.66 15.15
C SER A 312 -18.03 1.05 16.51
N ARG A 313 -16.86 0.39 16.63
CA ARG A 313 -16.42 -0.31 17.86
C ARG A 313 -16.21 0.65 19.02
N ASN A 314 -15.33 1.62 18.84
CA ASN A 314 -15.07 2.70 19.79
C ASN A 314 -14.66 3.98 19.03
N PRO A 315 -15.62 4.69 18.44
CA PRO A 315 -15.33 5.86 17.59
C PRO A 315 -14.85 7.10 18.36
N GLY A 316 -14.88 7.10 19.70
CA GLY A 316 -14.39 8.18 20.55
C GLY A 316 -15.37 9.34 20.77
N PHE A 317 -16.24 9.66 19.81
CA PHE A 317 -17.25 10.73 19.94
C PHE A 317 -18.62 10.25 20.44
N VAL A 318 -18.93 8.96 20.26
CA VAL A 318 -20.13 8.31 20.78
C VAL A 318 -19.76 6.96 21.38
N LYS A 319 -20.61 6.46 22.29
CA LYS A 319 -20.53 5.08 22.78
C LYS A 319 -20.64 4.11 21.62
N GLY A 320 -19.55 3.40 21.32
CA GLY A 320 -19.52 2.41 20.24
C GLY A 320 -20.28 1.14 20.61
N TRP A 321 -20.52 0.27 19.62
CA TRP A 321 -21.31 -0.96 19.83
C TRP A 321 -20.68 -1.87 20.89
N ALA A 322 -19.36 -1.85 21.07
CA ALA A 322 -18.68 -2.64 22.09
C ALA A 322 -19.16 -2.27 23.50
N SER A 323 -19.34 -0.98 23.77
CA SER A 323 -19.84 -0.45 25.05
C SER A 323 -21.36 -0.56 25.20
N MET A 324 -22.10 -0.43 24.09
CA MET A 324 -23.56 -0.37 24.07
C MET A 324 -24.19 -1.77 24.18
N LEU A 325 -23.63 -2.75 23.47
CA LEU A 325 -24.10 -4.14 23.50
C LEU A 325 -23.54 -4.92 24.69
N PHE A 326 -22.34 -4.57 25.15
CA PHE A 326 -21.66 -5.28 26.25
C PHE A 326 -21.19 -4.29 27.33
N PRO A 327 -21.80 -4.29 28.53
CA PRO A 327 -21.31 -3.49 29.64
C PRO A 327 -19.84 -3.81 29.97
N GLY A 328 -18.96 -2.81 29.89
CA GLY A 328 -17.51 -3.00 30.06
C GLY A 328 -16.78 -3.54 28.82
N GLY A 329 -17.47 -3.67 27.68
CA GLY A 329 -16.92 -4.23 26.44
C GLY A 329 -15.73 -3.46 25.88
N GLU A 330 -15.57 -2.16 26.19
CA GLU A 330 -14.40 -1.36 25.78
C GLU A 330 -13.06 -1.91 26.30
N LYS A 331 -13.09 -2.62 27.45
CA LYS A 331 -11.89 -3.23 28.04
C LYS A 331 -11.58 -4.62 27.47
N TYR A 332 -12.60 -5.34 27.02
CA TYR A 332 -12.48 -6.74 26.60
C TYR A 332 -12.47 -6.93 25.08
N ILE A 333 -13.06 -6.00 24.33
CA ILE A 333 -13.27 -6.11 22.88
C ILE A 333 -12.38 -5.10 22.18
N THR A 334 -11.31 -5.62 21.58
CA THR A 334 -10.36 -4.88 20.73
C THR A 334 -10.70 -5.06 19.25
N ASP A 335 -9.90 -4.46 18.35
CA ASP A 335 -10.12 -4.52 16.89
C ASP A 335 -9.88 -5.92 16.33
N SER A 336 -9.14 -6.77 17.05
CA SER A 336 -8.83 -8.13 16.63
C SER A 336 -10.07 -9.03 16.62
N ALA A 337 -11.00 -8.84 17.57
CA ALA A 337 -12.19 -9.66 17.70
C ALA A 337 -13.11 -9.57 16.47
N PRO A 338 -13.50 -8.39 15.96
CA PRO A 338 -14.21 -8.27 14.68
C PRO A 338 -13.47 -8.87 13.49
N ALA A 339 -12.15 -8.68 13.41
CA ALA A 339 -11.34 -9.19 12.31
C ALA A 339 -11.33 -10.72 12.28
N VAL A 340 -11.11 -11.36 13.43
CA VAL A 340 -11.13 -12.82 13.56
C VAL A 340 -12.55 -13.37 13.39
N PHE A 341 -13.57 -12.68 13.89
CA PHE A 341 -14.97 -13.09 13.70
C PHE A 341 -15.36 -13.14 12.22
N ILE A 342 -15.03 -12.10 11.44
CA ILE A 342 -15.29 -12.09 9.99
C ILE A 342 -14.44 -13.14 9.27
N ALA A 343 -13.18 -13.31 9.67
CA ALA A 343 -12.33 -14.37 9.13
C ALA A 343 -12.96 -15.76 9.33
N LEU A 344 -13.52 -16.05 10.51
CA LEU A 344 -14.25 -17.30 10.77
C LEU A 344 -15.50 -17.45 9.90
N LEU A 345 -16.28 -16.37 9.72
CA LEU A 345 -17.47 -16.40 8.86
C LEU A 345 -17.12 -16.71 7.39
N LEU A 346 -15.96 -16.28 6.89
CA LEU A 346 -15.52 -16.59 5.53
C LEU A 346 -15.26 -18.09 5.30
N PHE A 347 -14.93 -18.86 6.35
CA PHE A 347 -14.82 -20.32 6.27
C PHE A 347 -16.17 -21.05 6.39
N ILE A 348 -17.22 -20.36 6.87
CA ILE A 348 -18.54 -20.95 7.10
C ILE A 348 -19.50 -20.64 5.94
N LEU A 349 -19.44 -19.42 5.39
CA LEU A 349 -20.37 -18.94 4.38
C LEU A 349 -20.15 -19.64 3.02
N PRO A 350 -21.23 -20.04 2.32
CA PRO A 350 -21.13 -20.73 1.05
C PRO A 350 -20.78 -19.77 -0.11
N ALA A 351 -19.95 -20.25 -1.04
CA ALA A 351 -19.61 -19.52 -2.26
C ALA A 351 -20.71 -19.50 -3.32
N ASN A 352 -21.60 -20.49 -3.32
CA ASN A 352 -22.73 -20.58 -4.24
C ASN A 352 -24.05 -20.35 -3.54
N LYS A 353 -25.07 -19.92 -4.30
CA LYS A 353 -26.42 -19.74 -3.79
C LYS A 353 -26.91 -21.07 -3.19
N PRO A 354 -27.38 -21.09 -1.92
CA PRO A 354 -27.97 -22.29 -1.37
C PRO A 354 -29.21 -22.66 -2.20
N LYS A 355 -29.19 -23.83 -2.85
CA LYS A 355 -30.37 -24.38 -3.52
C LYS A 355 -31.33 -24.89 -2.43
N PHE A 356 -32.17 -24.01 -1.89
CA PHE A 356 -33.25 -24.42 -0.99
C PHE A 356 -34.29 -25.21 -1.80
N LYS A 357 -34.17 -26.53 -1.77
CA LYS A 357 -35.11 -27.47 -2.37
C LYS A 357 -36.39 -27.47 -1.52
N GLY A 358 -37.27 -26.47 -1.71
CA GLY A 358 -38.51 -26.42 -0.90
C GLY A 358 -39.50 -25.25 -1.06
N TRP A 359 -39.22 -24.16 -1.79
CA TRP A 359 -40.17 -23.02 -1.84
C TRP A 359 -40.70 -22.67 -3.25
N ASN A 360 -40.64 -23.57 -4.22
CA ASN A 360 -41.49 -23.49 -5.41
C ASN A 360 -41.50 -24.85 -6.14
N PRO A 361 -42.58 -25.66 -6.03
CA PRO A 361 -42.73 -26.90 -6.79
C PRO A 361 -43.35 -26.60 -8.16
N SER A 362 -42.86 -25.58 -8.86
CA SER A 362 -43.31 -25.30 -10.22
C SER A 362 -42.14 -24.80 -11.06
N ILE A 363 -41.44 -25.79 -11.61
CA ILE A 363 -40.92 -25.90 -12.98
C ILE A 363 -39.86 -26.99 -12.87
N SER A 364 -40.31 -28.19 -13.22
CA SER A 364 -39.47 -29.30 -13.61
C SER A 364 -38.58 -28.86 -14.77
N ASP A 365 -37.35 -28.44 -14.48
CA ASP A 365 -36.28 -28.49 -15.48
C ASP A 365 -36.02 -29.98 -15.77
N PRO A 366 -36.27 -30.48 -17.00
CA PRO A 366 -36.14 -31.89 -17.32
C PRO A 366 -34.71 -32.40 -17.41
N GLU A 367 -33.70 -31.56 -17.17
CA GLU A 367 -32.28 -31.91 -17.26
C GLU A 367 -31.56 -31.82 -15.91
N GLN A 368 -32.09 -32.47 -14.87
CA GLN A 368 -31.26 -32.79 -13.70
C GLN A 368 -30.41 -34.02 -14.01
N THR A 369 -29.21 -33.78 -14.54
CA THR A 369 -28.17 -34.80 -14.74
C THR A 369 -27.82 -35.45 -13.39
N GLU A 370 -27.55 -36.76 -13.35
CA GLU A 370 -27.15 -37.49 -12.13
C GLU A 370 -25.95 -36.87 -11.38
N GLU A 371 -25.13 -36.06 -12.06
CA GLU A 371 -24.05 -35.27 -11.45
C GLU A 371 -24.53 -34.16 -10.51
N ASP A 372 -25.72 -33.59 -10.73
CA ASP A 372 -26.29 -32.56 -9.85
C ASP A 372 -26.82 -33.13 -8.53
N ILE A 373 -27.06 -34.44 -8.48
CA ILE A 373 -27.45 -35.19 -7.28
C ILE A 373 -26.24 -35.47 -6.36
N LYS A 374 -25.02 -35.51 -6.91
CA LYS A 374 -23.78 -35.76 -6.16
C LYS A 374 -23.12 -34.52 -5.55
N LYS A 375 -23.61 -33.31 -5.86
CA LYS A 375 -23.06 -32.08 -5.28
C LYS A 375 -23.54 -31.95 -3.82
N PRO A 376 -22.63 -31.85 -2.84
CA PRO A 376 -23.03 -31.73 -1.44
C PRO A 376 -23.96 -30.52 -1.23
N PHE A 377 -24.93 -30.67 -0.33
CA PHE A 377 -25.89 -29.61 0.03
C PHE A 377 -25.18 -28.32 0.47
N LEU A 378 -24.03 -28.46 1.13
CA LEU A 378 -23.10 -27.37 1.42
C LEU A 378 -22.15 -27.19 0.23
N SER A 379 -22.31 -26.06 -0.46
CA SER A 379 -21.35 -25.58 -1.44
C SER A 379 -19.99 -25.29 -0.79
N ALA A 380 -18.91 -25.31 -1.58
CA ALA A 380 -17.58 -24.94 -1.10
C ALA A 380 -17.62 -23.57 -0.36
N PRO A 381 -16.91 -23.43 0.77
CA PRO A 381 -16.86 -22.19 1.53
C PRO A 381 -16.21 -21.08 0.71
N LEU A 382 -16.39 -19.82 1.13
CA LEU A 382 -15.74 -18.67 0.46
C LEU A 382 -14.21 -18.75 0.52
N LEU A 383 -13.67 -19.41 1.55
CA LEU A 383 -12.24 -19.54 1.77
C LEU A 383 -11.85 -20.96 2.21
N ASP A 384 -10.73 -21.45 1.67
CA ASP A 384 -10.09 -22.72 2.07
C ASP A 384 -8.77 -22.46 2.81
N TRP A 385 -8.44 -23.33 3.77
CA TRP A 385 -7.23 -23.17 4.60
C TRP A 385 -5.96 -23.27 3.76
N ASN A 386 -5.94 -24.14 2.73
CA ASN A 386 -4.78 -24.24 1.84
C ASN A 386 -4.51 -22.93 1.09
N MET A 387 -5.56 -22.18 0.74
CA MET A 387 -5.41 -20.87 0.10
C MET A 387 -4.78 -19.87 1.06
N VAL A 388 -5.29 -19.81 2.30
CA VAL A 388 -4.74 -18.94 3.35
C VAL A 388 -3.28 -19.27 3.61
N GLN A 389 -2.95 -20.55 3.80
CA GLN A 389 -1.59 -21.00 4.07
C GLN A 389 -0.60 -20.56 2.97
N ARG A 390 -1.01 -20.63 1.70
CA ARG A 390 -0.17 -20.27 0.55
C ARG A 390 0.00 -18.76 0.37
N LYS A 391 -1.06 -17.98 0.57
CA LYS A 391 -1.05 -16.52 0.33
C LYS A 391 -0.64 -15.68 1.54
N MET A 392 -0.67 -16.25 2.74
CA MET A 392 -0.37 -15.53 3.96
C MET A 392 1.13 -15.17 4.06
N PRO A 393 1.47 -13.89 4.31
CA PRO A 393 2.85 -13.46 4.52
C PRO A 393 3.32 -13.76 5.96
N TRP A 394 3.57 -15.04 6.26
CA TRP A 394 4.02 -15.52 7.58
C TRP A 394 5.26 -14.79 8.11
N SER A 395 6.14 -14.35 7.22
CA SER A 395 7.34 -13.60 7.57
C SER A 395 7.05 -12.30 8.32
N VAL A 396 6.01 -11.57 7.91
CA VAL A 396 5.61 -10.30 8.54
C VAL A 396 4.99 -10.56 9.91
N VAL A 397 4.17 -11.61 10.04
CA VAL A 397 3.55 -12.02 11.30
C VAL A 397 4.61 -12.35 12.36
N LEU A 398 5.64 -13.13 11.98
CA LEU A 398 6.75 -13.45 12.87
C LEU A 398 7.62 -12.23 13.21
N LEU A 399 7.80 -11.33 12.25
CA LEU A 399 8.55 -10.09 12.44
C LEU A 399 7.90 -9.17 13.48
N LEU A 400 6.58 -8.98 13.41
CA LEU A 400 5.84 -8.25 14.44
C LEU A 400 6.09 -8.84 15.83
N GLY A 401 5.98 -10.18 15.96
CA GLY A 401 6.23 -10.88 17.23
C GLY A 401 7.64 -10.70 17.78
N GLY A 402 8.66 -10.81 16.92
CA GLY A 402 10.06 -10.53 17.28
C GLY A 402 10.26 -9.09 17.75
N GLY A 403 9.61 -8.14 17.08
CA GLY A 403 9.63 -6.73 17.45
C GLY A 403 8.99 -6.42 18.80
N PHE A 404 7.84 -7.03 19.08
CA PHE A 404 7.21 -6.92 20.40
C PHE A 404 8.09 -7.56 21.48
N ALA A 405 8.74 -8.69 21.19
CA ALA A 405 9.71 -9.29 22.12
C ALA A 405 10.90 -8.34 22.43
N LEU A 406 11.42 -7.62 21.43
CA LEU A 406 12.48 -6.64 21.64
C LEU A 406 12.04 -5.49 22.56
N ALA A 407 10.82 -5.00 22.39
CA ALA A 407 10.29 -3.91 23.20
C ALA A 407 10.05 -4.33 24.66
N ASP A 408 9.47 -5.52 24.88
CA ASP A 408 9.32 -6.10 26.23
C ASP A 408 10.70 -6.21 26.90
N ALA A 409 11.67 -6.80 26.20
CA ALA A 409 13.00 -7.02 26.76
C ALA A 409 13.73 -5.68 27.04
N SER A 410 13.55 -4.68 26.18
CA SER A 410 14.17 -3.35 26.38
C SER A 410 13.63 -2.65 27.62
N ALA A 411 12.31 -2.68 27.81
CA ALA A 411 11.67 -2.09 28.98
C ALA A 411 12.09 -2.79 30.28
N ASN A 412 12.10 -4.13 30.30
CA ASN A 412 12.34 -4.91 31.51
C ASN A 412 13.82 -5.07 31.86
N SER A 413 14.73 -4.93 30.88
CA SER A 413 16.16 -5.02 31.14
C SER A 413 16.77 -3.74 31.72
N GLY A 414 16.01 -2.64 31.77
CA GLY A 414 16.50 -1.29 32.10
C GLY A 414 17.05 -0.51 30.91
N LEU A 415 17.18 -1.15 29.73
CA LEU A 415 17.81 -0.55 28.55
C LEU A 415 17.05 0.70 28.07
N SER A 416 15.71 0.67 28.10
CA SER A 416 14.91 1.85 27.76
C SER A 416 15.19 3.02 28.72
N ALA A 417 15.33 2.79 30.02
CA ALA A 417 15.64 3.85 30.98
C ALA A 417 17.04 4.44 30.74
N TRP A 418 18.03 3.58 30.50
CA TRP A 418 19.40 3.99 30.17
C TRP A 418 19.44 4.83 28.88
N LEU A 419 18.78 4.37 27.82
CA LEU A 419 18.72 5.09 26.55
C LEU A 419 18.01 6.44 26.71
N GLY A 420 16.98 6.50 27.55
CA GLY A 420 16.26 7.73 27.86
C GLY A 420 17.14 8.80 28.50
N HIS A 421 18.00 8.43 29.45
CA HIS A 421 18.95 9.34 30.06
C HIS A 421 19.94 9.93 29.05
N GLN A 422 20.33 9.17 28.02
CA GLN A 422 21.20 9.68 26.95
C GLN A 422 20.48 10.68 26.03
N MET A 423 19.14 10.64 26.00
CA MET A 423 18.31 11.51 25.16
C MET A 423 17.87 12.81 25.85
N THR A 424 18.14 12.99 27.15
CA THR A 424 17.80 14.21 27.90
C THR A 424 18.33 15.51 27.26
N PRO A 425 19.54 15.57 26.67
CA PRO A 425 20.03 16.79 26.01
C PRO A 425 19.15 17.28 24.84
N LEU A 426 18.43 16.36 24.18
CA LEU A 426 17.53 16.69 23.07
C LEU A 426 16.28 17.46 23.54
N GLY A 427 16.01 17.54 24.85
CA GLY A 427 14.89 18.33 25.39
C GLY A 427 15.00 19.84 25.17
N SER A 428 16.16 20.33 24.75
CA SER A 428 16.35 21.73 24.33
C SER A 428 15.77 22.04 22.94
N ILE A 429 15.48 21.01 22.14
CA ILE A 429 14.98 21.15 20.77
C ILE A 429 13.44 21.24 20.81
N PRO A 430 12.81 22.15 20.05
CA PRO A 430 11.36 22.23 20.01
C PRO A 430 10.74 20.93 19.45
N PRO A 431 9.59 20.47 19.98
CA PRO A 431 9.01 19.18 19.61
C PRO A 431 8.82 18.99 18.10
N TRP A 432 8.32 20.01 17.40
CA TRP A 432 8.10 19.93 15.95
C TRP A 432 9.38 19.62 15.18
N ALA A 433 10.53 20.17 15.61
CA ALA A 433 11.81 19.91 14.98
C ALA A 433 12.30 18.48 15.28
N ILE A 434 12.07 17.97 16.49
CA ILE A 434 12.35 16.57 16.84
C ILE A 434 11.56 15.64 15.90
N ALA A 435 10.26 15.87 15.73
CA ALA A 435 9.42 15.07 14.85
C ALA A 435 9.91 15.10 13.39
N THR A 436 10.26 16.28 12.85
CA THR A 436 10.77 16.40 11.49
C THR A 436 12.14 15.71 11.30
N ILE A 437 13.07 15.85 12.25
CA ILE A 437 14.38 15.19 12.20
C ILE A 437 14.20 13.67 12.20
N ILE A 438 13.38 13.15 13.11
CA ILE A 438 13.06 11.72 13.21
C ILE A 438 12.46 11.20 11.90
N SER A 439 11.46 11.91 11.36
CA SER A 439 10.83 11.54 10.09
C SER A 439 11.83 11.49 8.94
N LEU A 440 12.74 12.47 8.85
CA LEU A 440 13.78 12.48 7.83
C LEU A 440 14.77 11.33 7.99
N THR A 441 15.24 11.07 9.22
CA THR A 441 16.15 9.96 9.51
C THR A 441 15.52 8.62 9.11
N ILE A 442 14.25 8.40 9.44
CA ILE A 442 13.55 7.17 9.05
C ILE A 442 13.34 7.09 7.56
N ALA A 443 12.91 8.16 6.91
CA ALA A 443 12.68 8.17 5.46
C ALA A 443 13.96 7.80 4.69
N VAL A 444 15.14 8.20 5.18
CA VAL A 444 16.42 7.78 4.60
C VAL A 444 16.74 6.32 4.94
N PHE A 445 16.57 5.93 6.21
CA PHE A 445 16.93 4.59 6.66
C PHE A 445 16.08 3.49 6.01
N THR A 446 14.80 3.77 5.78
CA THR A 446 13.87 2.83 5.17
C THR A 446 14.13 2.57 3.68
N GLU A 447 14.99 3.35 3.02
CA GLU A 447 15.41 3.07 1.63
C GLU A 447 16.35 1.86 1.55
N CYS A 448 17.06 1.58 2.64
CA CYS A 448 18.06 0.51 2.71
C CYS A 448 17.61 -0.67 3.57
N THR A 449 16.42 -0.62 4.17
CA THR A 449 15.96 -1.62 5.14
C THR A 449 14.44 -1.76 5.06
N SER A 450 13.93 -2.98 5.29
CA SER A 450 12.49 -3.26 5.29
C SER A 450 11.70 -2.32 6.21
N ASN A 451 10.61 -1.74 5.68
CA ASN A 451 9.72 -0.81 6.39
C ASN A 451 9.32 -1.30 7.80
N VAL A 452 8.95 -2.58 7.91
CA VAL A 452 8.49 -3.17 9.18
C VAL A 452 9.65 -3.30 10.17
N ALA A 453 10.85 -3.67 9.71
CA ALA A 453 12.05 -3.76 10.53
C ALA A 453 12.48 -2.37 11.02
N THR A 454 12.46 -1.36 10.15
CA THR A 454 12.73 0.04 10.50
C THR A 454 11.78 0.52 11.60
N ALA A 455 10.47 0.34 11.43
CA ALA A 455 9.48 0.70 12.44
C ALA A 455 9.74 -0.03 13.78
N THR A 456 10.03 -1.33 13.71
CA THR A 456 10.28 -2.17 14.89
C THR A 456 11.49 -1.71 15.69
N LEU A 457 12.55 -1.27 15.00
CA LEU A 457 13.78 -0.82 15.63
C LEU A 457 13.63 0.56 16.28
N PHE A 458 12.98 1.49 15.58
CA PHE A 458 12.98 2.89 15.99
C PHE A 458 11.82 3.30 16.91
N ILE A 459 10.64 2.68 16.81
CA ILE A 459 9.47 3.07 17.62
C ILE A 459 9.72 2.97 19.14
N PRO A 460 10.34 1.89 19.68
CA PRO A 460 10.68 1.82 21.11
C PRO A 460 11.64 2.92 21.56
N ILE A 461 12.57 3.30 20.68
CA ILE A 461 13.53 4.38 20.92
C ILE A 461 12.80 5.73 21.00
N PHE A 462 11.83 5.97 20.13
CA PHE A 462 11.05 7.22 20.17
C PHE A 462 10.12 7.31 21.36
N SER A 463 9.51 6.20 21.79
CA SER A 463 8.74 6.14 23.03
C SER A 463 9.63 6.52 24.23
N THR A 464 10.85 6.00 24.26
CA THR A 464 11.84 6.32 25.29
C THR A 464 12.27 7.79 25.26
N LEU A 465 12.53 8.33 24.07
CA LEU A 465 12.83 9.75 23.86
C LEU A 465 11.67 10.64 24.34
N ALA A 466 10.43 10.29 23.98
CA ALA A 466 9.25 11.05 24.35
C ALA A 466 9.05 11.09 25.87
N ALA A 467 9.22 9.96 26.54
CA ALA A 467 9.16 9.88 28.00
C ALA A 467 10.25 10.73 28.67
N SER A 468 11.46 10.75 28.10
CA SER A 468 12.62 11.47 28.66
C SER A 468 12.52 12.98 28.49
N VAL A 469 11.99 13.44 27.36
CA VAL A 469 11.78 14.86 27.03
C VAL A 469 10.40 15.36 27.50
N ARG A 470 9.57 14.48 28.09
CA ARG A 470 8.21 14.80 28.58
C ARG A 470 7.27 15.33 27.49
N ILE A 471 7.35 14.76 26.29
CA ILE A 471 6.41 15.02 25.19
C ILE A 471 5.47 13.84 24.98
N HIS A 472 4.28 14.10 24.42
CA HIS A 472 3.31 13.04 24.15
C HIS A 472 3.93 11.95 23.24
N PRO A 473 3.91 10.64 23.59
CA PRO A 473 4.57 9.59 22.80
C PRO A 473 4.13 9.53 21.33
N LEU A 474 2.82 9.67 21.07
CA LEU A 474 2.27 9.72 19.72
C LEU A 474 2.82 10.87 18.86
N TYR A 475 3.32 11.96 19.46
CA TYR A 475 3.86 13.11 18.74
C TYR A 475 5.11 12.75 17.92
N VAL A 476 5.89 11.75 18.36
CA VAL A 476 7.07 11.25 17.64
C VAL A 476 6.85 9.86 17.04
N MET A 477 6.03 9.01 17.68
CA MET A 477 5.76 7.67 17.17
C MET A 477 4.95 7.70 15.87
N LEU A 478 3.87 8.50 15.78
CA LEU A 478 3.05 8.56 14.56
C LEU A 478 3.85 9.05 13.34
N PRO A 479 4.61 10.16 13.42
CA PRO A 479 5.45 10.59 12.31
C PRO A 479 6.50 9.57 11.91
N GLY A 480 7.18 8.96 12.88
CA GLY A 480 8.19 7.93 12.61
C GLY A 480 7.61 6.73 11.88
N THR A 481 6.43 6.25 12.29
CA THR A 481 5.76 5.11 11.66
C THR A 481 5.33 5.38 10.23
N LEU A 482 4.72 6.54 9.96
CA LEU A 482 4.34 6.90 8.59
C LEU A 482 5.58 7.06 7.70
N SER A 483 6.66 7.65 8.25
CA SER A 483 7.92 7.86 7.53
C SER A 483 8.60 6.54 7.16
N ALA A 484 8.41 5.48 7.94
CA ALA A 484 8.91 4.14 7.62
C ALA A 484 8.23 3.52 6.39
N SER A 485 7.16 4.14 5.87
CA SER A 485 6.53 3.73 4.61
C SER A 485 6.95 4.60 3.43
N PHE A 486 7.78 5.64 3.63
CA PHE A 486 8.24 6.57 2.59
C PHE A 486 9.55 6.08 1.95
N ALA A 487 9.50 4.88 1.41
CA ALA A 487 10.61 4.24 0.70
C ALA A 487 10.39 4.39 -0.81
N PHE A 488 10.71 5.57 -1.36
CA PHE A 488 10.41 5.95 -2.75
C PHE A 488 11.63 6.02 -3.67
N MET A 489 12.86 6.02 -3.15
CA MET A 489 14.06 6.32 -3.95
C MET A 489 14.64 5.08 -4.63
N LEU A 490 14.73 3.95 -3.93
CA LEU A 490 15.43 2.77 -4.45
C LEU A 490 14.46 1.64 -4.90
N PRO A 491 14.79 0.92 -5.99
CA PRO A 491 14.00 -0.24 -6.42
C PRO A 491 13.94 -1.35 -5.39
N VAL A 492 15.05 -1.56 -4.66
CA VAL A 492 15.18 -2.63 -3.67
C VAL A 492 14.45 -2.30 -2.37
N ALA A 493 14.17 -1.02 -2.10
CA ALA A 493 13.61 -0.57 -0.82
C ALA A 493 12.25 -1.20 -0.52
N THR A 494 11.40 -1.38 -1.53
CA THR A 494 10.09 -2.01 -1.36
C THR A 494 9.76 -2.94 -2.54
N PRO A 495 9.02 -4.04 -2.30
CA PRO A 495 8.57 -4.91 -3.38
C PRO A 495 7.74 -4.19 -4.47
N PRO A 496 6.84 -3.23 -4.16
CA PRO A 496 6.22 -2.36 -5.17
C PRO A 496 7.21 -1.70 -6.13
N ASN A 497 8.29 -1.11 -5.60
CA ASN A 497 9.30 -0.45 -6.43
C ASN A 497 10.03 -1.47 -7.31
N ALA A 498 10.39 -2.63 -6.76
CA ALA A 498 11.06 -3.70 -7.49
C ALA A 498 10.19 -4.27 -8.64
N ILE A 499 8.88 -4.47 -8.38
CA ILE A 499 7.92 -4.93 -9.40
C ILE A 499 7.84 -3.92 -10.54
N VAL A 500 7.69 -2.63 -10.24
CA VAL A 500 7.65 -1.60 -11.28
C VAL A 500 8.96 -1.51 -12.06
N PHE A 501 10.09 -1.66 -11.38
CA PHE A 501 11.42 -1.62 -11.99
C PHE A 501 11.68 -2.80 -12.93
N SER A 502 11.15 -4.00 -12.64
CA SER A 502 11.39 -5.21 -13.45
C SER A 502 10.78 -5.14 -14.85
N TYR A 503 9.78 -4.29 -15.08
CA TYR A 503 9.20 -4.04 -16.41
C TYR A 503 10.10 -3.15 -17.31
N GLY A 504 11.24 -2.67 -16.83
CA GLY A 504 12.33 -2.15 -17.68
C GLY A 504 12.16 -0.73 -18.24
N HIS A 505 11.06 -0.03 -17.96
CA HIS A 505 10.83 1.33 -18.47
C HIS A 505 11.59 2.45 -17.73
N ILE A 506 12.11 2.16 -16.53
CA ILE A 506 12.61 3.15 -15.57
C ILE A 506 14.08 2.88 -15.23
N ARG A 507 14.89 3.94 -15.13
CA ARG A 507 16.28 3.84 -14.62
C ARG A 507 16.31 4.17 -13.13
N VAL A 508 17.28 3.61 -12.40
CA VAL A 508 17.45 3.85 -10.96
C VAL A 508 17.51 5.36 -10.64
N LEU A 509 18.27 6.13 -11.43
CA LEU A 509 18.36 7.59 -11.26
C LEU A 509 17.02 8.33 -11.45
N ASP A 510 16.14 7.83 -12.31
CA ASP A 510 14.81 8.42 -12.52
C ASP A 510 13.95 8.21 -11.24
N MET A 511 14.04 7.03 -10.62
CA MET A 511 13.36 6.71 -9.37
C MET A 511 13.93 7.50 -8.19
N VAL A 512 15.25 7.55 -8.02
CA VAL A 512 15.93 8.29 -6.94
C VAL A 512 15.56 9.78 -6.95
N ARG A 513 15.62 10.45 -8.11
CA ARG A 513 15.29 11.88 -8.24
C ARG A 513 13.83 12.15 -7.90
N THR A 514 12.93 11.31 -8.41
CA THR A 514 11.48 11.46 -8.19
C THR A 514 11.13 11.16 -6.73
N GLY A 515 11.71 10.09 -6.18
CA GLY A 515 11.48 9.60 -4.82
C GLY A 515 12.02 10.54 -3.75
N MET A 516 13.16 11.19 -3.96
CA MET A 516 13.71 12.17 -3.02
C MET A 516 12.72 13.31 -2.75
N VAL A 517 12.07 13.81 -3.81
CA VAL A 517 11.04 14.86 -3.68
C VAL A 517 9.79 14.32 -2.99
N LEU A 518 9.39 13.08 -3.28
CA LEU A 518 8.28 12.43 -2.59
C LEU A 518 8.56 12.20 -1.10
N ASN A 519 9.79 11.88 -0.71
CA ASN A 519 10.18 11.78 0.70
C ASN A 519 10.03 13.13 1.40
N ILE A 520 10.47 14.22 0.76
CA ILE A 520 10.29 15.59 1.29
C ILE A 520 8.80 15.93 1.43
N ILE A 521 8.00 15.63 0.41
CA ILE A 521 6.54 15.82 0.44
C ILE A 521 5.92 15.00 1.59
N GLY A 522 6.31 13.74 1.75
CA GLY A 522 5.82 12.86 2.82
C GLY A 522 6.14 13.41 4.21
N VAL A 523 7.40 13.79 4.46
CA VAL A 523 7.83 14.39 5.74
C VAL A 523 7.08 15.69 6.00
N PHE A 524 6.88 16.52 4.98
CA PHE A 524 6.09 17.75 5.09
C PHE A 524 4.63 17.46 5.46
N CYS A 525 3.96 16.55 4.75
CA CYS A 525 2.57 16.16 5.03
C CYS A 525 2.39 15.64 6.45
N VAL A 526 3.30 14.76 6.89
CA VAL A 526 3.25 14.17 8.24
C VAL A 526 3.51 15.24 9.31
N THR A 527 4.46 16.14 9.09
CA THR A 527 4.74 17.26 9.99
C THR A 527 3.52 18.19 10.09
N LEU A 528 2.84 18.46 8.96
CA LEU A 528 1.61 19.22 8.94
C LEU A 528 0.49 18.48 9.70
N ALA A 529 0.31 17.18 9.44
CA ALA A 529 -0.72 16.35 10.05
C ALA A 529 -0.61 16.32 11.58
N ILE A 530 0.60 16.07 12.11
CA ILE A 530 0.81 15.97 13.55
C ILE A 530 0.63 17.31 14.27
N ASN A 531 1.01 18.42 13.63
CA ASN A 531 0.90 19.77 14.21
C ASN A 531 -0.47 20.45 14.03
N THR A 532 -1.36 19.87 13.22
CA THR A 532 -2.70 20.43 12.96
C THR A 532 -3.81 19.54 13.54
N TRP A 533 -4.34 18.59 12.76
CA TRP A 533 -5.45 17.75 13.24
C TRP A 533 -5.00 16.65 14.20
N GLY A 534 -3.76 16.16 14.10
CA GLY A 534 -3.21 15.21 15.08
C GLY A 534 -3.18 15.80 16.48
N LYS A 535 -2.80 17.07 16.59
CA LYS A 535 -2.81 17.84 17.84
C LYS A 535 -4.21 17.95 18.44
N LEU A 536 -5.23 18.22 17.62
CA LEU A 536 -6.62 18.30 18.05
C LEU A 536 -7.19 16.94 18.46
N MET A 537 -6.85 15.89 17.73
CA MET A 537 -7.46 14.56 17.90
C MET A 537 -6.88 13.78 19.09
N PHE A 538 -5.60 14.01 19.42
CA PHE A 538 -4.90 13.27 20.48
C PHE A 538 -4.42 14.17 21.64
N GLU A 539 -4.82 15.44 21.68
CA GLU A 539 -4.43 16.40 22.75
C GLU A 539 -2.91 16.44 23.01
N LEU A 540 -2.12 16.52 21.92
CA LEU A 540 -0.67 16.30 21.95
C LEU A 540 0.15 17.38 22.70
N ASP A 541 -0.48 18.46 23.16
CA ASP A 541 0.19 19.55 23.91
C ASP A 541 0.59 19.14 25.33
N THR A 542 -0.12 18.16 25.90
CA THR A 542 0.10 17.75 27.28
C THR A 542 0.75 16.37 27.34
N PHE A 543 1.67 16.19 28.28
CA PHE A 543 2.19 14.87 28.59
C PHE A 543 1.09 14.06 29.30
N PRO A 544 0.67 12.92 28.75
CA PRO A 544 -0.48 12.20 29.29
C PRO A 544 -0.13 11.47 30.58
N THR A 545 -1.10 11.37 31.49
CA THR A 545 -0.93 10.72 32.81
C THR A 545 -0.64 9.22 32.68
N TRP A 546 -1.20 8.55 31.67
CA TRP A 546 -0.95 7.13 31.39
C TRP A 546 0.47 6.86 30.88
N ALA A 547 1.20 7.88 30.40
CA ALA A 547 2.60 7.75 29.98
C ALA A 547 3.59 8.03 31.14
N ASN A 548 3.09 8.43 32.31
CA ASN A 548 3.93 8.77 33.45
C ASN A 548 4.35 7.49 34.18
N SER A 549 5.52 6.97 33.85
CA SER A 549 6.09 5.73 34.41
C SER A 549 6.62 5.85 35.85
N THR A 550 6.36 6.95 36.56
CA THR A 550 6.70 7.09 38.00
C THR A 550 5.83 6.26 38.96
N THR A 551 4.87 5.47 38.47
CA THR A 551 3.91 4.74 39.33
C THR A 551 4.22 3.24 39.50
N SER A 552 5.47 2.82 39.29
CA SER A 552 5.93 1.47 39.65
C SER A 552 7.42 1.47 39.99
N GLN A 553 7.75 2.02 41.15
CA GLN A 553 8.89 1.59 41.96
C GLN A 553 8.38 0.69 43.08
#